data_AF-A0A8F4FVZ4-F1
#
_entry.id   AF-A0A8F4FVZ4-F1
#
_cell.length_a   1.000
_cell.length_b   1.000
_cell.length_c   1.000
_cell.angle_alpha   90.00
_cell.angle_beta   90.00
_cell.angle_gamma   90.00
#
_symmetry.space_group_name_H-M   'P 1'
#
loop_
_entity.id
_entity.type
_entity.pdbx_description
1 polymer ?
#
loop_
_entity_poly.entity_id
_entity_poly.type
_entity_poly.pdbx_seq_one_letter_code
_entity_poly.pdbx_strand_id
1 'polypeptide(L)'
;MTDSPSTATAADRLEAGVADVHVPEPSADSEALLLKLGLVLPVIGVVLILIAWWQAAGSKYVADQMPMLISGGIFGLALIIVGLGLFIRFSLARLLRFWLARLVVEQQAQTDRMVDALARIESAVRDATTDVPVVVQVNEKSDAKA
;
A
#
# COMPACT_ATOMS: atom_id res chain seq x y z
N MET A 1 35.34 6.68 40.33
CA MET A 1 34.08 7.40 40.58
C MET A 1 33.25 7.17 39.33
N THR A 2 32.38 6.17 39.38
CA THR A 2 31.62 5.65 38.23
C THR A 2 30.21 6.22 38.30
N ASP A 3 29.91 7.23 37.47
CA ASP A 3 28.54 7.72 37.33
C ASP A 3 27.78 6.78 36.39
N SER A 4 26.73 6.15 36.93
CA SER A 4 25.79 5.31 36.19
C SER A 4 24.68 6.19 35.59
N PRO A 5 24.53 6.27 34.25
CA PRO A 5 23.40 6.98 33.64
C PRO A 5 22.18 6.04 33.55
N SER A 6 21.27 6.05 34.53
CA SER A 6 20.11 5.12 34.52
C SER A 6 18.74 5.73 34.85
N THR A 7 18.51 7.05 34.70
CA THR A 7 17.22 7.70 35.02
C THR A 7 16.53 8.37 33.83
N ALA A 8 16.60 7.80 32.62
CA ALA A 8 15.71 8.19 31.53
C ALA A 8 14.44 7.33 31.56
N THR A 9 13.30 7.96 31.84
CA THR A 9 11.98 7.32 31.87
C THR A 9 11.66 6.74 30.50
N ALA A 10 10.82 5.69 30.43
CA ALA A 10 10.36 5.16 29.14
C ALA A 10 9.73 6.24 28.24
N ALA A 11 9.10 7.26 28.86
CA ALA A 11 8.62 8.46 28.20
C ALA A 11 9.75 9.28 27.54
N ASP A 12 10.83 9.56 28.27
CA ASP A 12 11.98 10.33 27.75
C ASP A 12 12.66 9.62 26.58
N ARG A 13 12.73 8.28 26.62
CA ARG A 13 13.26 7.47 25.51
C ARG A 13 12.34 7.45 24.30
N LEU A 14 11.02 7.45 24.51
CA LEU A 14 10.04 7.55 23.44
C LEU A 14 10.06 8.95 22.82
N GLU A 15 10.16 10.00 23.63
CA GLU A 15 10.26 11.39 23.18
C GLU A 15 11.55 11.62 22.38
N ALA A 16 12.69 11.10 22.86
CA ALA A 16 13.94 11.11 22.11
C ALA A 16 13.83 10.31 20.80
N GLY A 17 13.16 9.15 20.81
CA GLY A 17 12.92 8.35 19.60
C GLY A 17 11.98 9.02 18.61
N VAL A 18 10.93 9.72 19.07
CA VAL A 18 10.01 10.47 18.22
C VAL A 18 10.68 11.72 17.67
N ALA A 19 11.54 12.39 18.45
CA ALA A 19 12.34 13.53 17.99
C ALA A 19 13.38 13.12 16.94
N ASP A 20 13.89 11.88 17.01
CA ASP A 20 14.82 11.32 16.03
C ASP A 20 14.12 10.82 14.75
N VAL A 21 12.84 10.46 14.83
CA VAL A 21 12.04 10.07 13.66
C VAL A 21 11.62 11.32 12.87
N HIS A 22 12.55 11.78 12.03
CA HIS A 22 12.25 12.76 11.00
C HIS A 22 11.46 12.07 9.88
N VAL A 23 10.15 12.31 9.80
CA VAL A 23 9.31 11.83 8.70
C VAL A 23 9.55 12.75 7.50
N PRO A 24 10.12 12.26 6.38
CA PRO A 24 10.28 13.07 5.18
C PRO A 24 8.92 13.58 4.72
N GLU A 25 8.83 14.87 4.37
CA GLU A 25 7.56 15.44 3.91
C GLU A 25 7.00 14.60 2.75
N PRO A 26 5.70 14.25 2.81
CA PRO A 26 5.11 13.34 1.85
C PRO A 26 5.24 13.92 0.44
N SER A 27 5.71 13.09 -0.49
CA SER A 27 5.78 13.34 -1.94
C SER A 27 4.42 13.55 -2.62
N ALA A 28 3.38 13.88 -1.84
CA ALA A 28 2.01 14.12 -2.27
C ALA A 28 1.94 15.23 -3.33
N ASP A 29 2.74 16.29 -3.19
CA ASP A 29 2.81 17.37 -4.17
C ASP A 29 3.40 16.91 -5.51
N SER A 30 4.48 16.12 -5.46
CA SER A 30 5.06 15.53 -6.68
C SER A 30 4.10 14.54 -7.33
N GLU A 31 3.39 13.71 -6.56
CA GLU A 31 2.40 12.77 -7.08
C GLU A 31 1.23 13.49 -7.75
N ALA A 32 0.72 14.57 -7.14
CA ALA A 32 -0.34 15.39 -7.71
C ALA A 32 0.11 16.11 -8.99
N LEU A 33 1.33 16.62 -9.02
CA LEU A 33 1.92 17.25 -10.21
C LEU A 33 2.09 16.23 -11.34
N LEU A 34 2.62 15.04 -11.04
CA LEU A 34 2.82 13.96 -12.02
C LEU A 34 1.49 13.45 -12.59
N LEU A 35 0.43 13.38 -11.78
CA LEU A 35 -0.91 13.00 -12.22
C LEU A 35 -1.51 14.07 -13.14
N LYS A 36 -1.39 15.36 -12.78
CA LYS A 36 -1.77 16.48 -13.66
C LYS A 36 -1.01 16.42 -14.98
N LEU A 37 0.29 16.13 -14.94
CA LEU A 37 1.12 16.01 -16.14
C LEU A 37 0.65 14.87 -17.05
N GLY A 38 0.26 13.73 -16.47
CA GLY A 38 -0.31 12.59 -17.20
C GLY A 38 -1.63 12.91 -17.92
N LEU A 39 -2.41 13.89 -17.43
CA LEU A 39 -3.63 14.35 -18.10
C LEU A 39 -3.37 15.47 -19.11
N VAL A 40 -2.45 16.39 -18.80
CA VAL A 40 -2.17 17.57 -19.63
C VAL A 40 -1.39 17.21 -20.89
N LEU A 41 -0.39 16.31 -20.80
CA LEU A 41 0.42 15.92 -21.96
C LEU A 41 -0.40 15.35 -23.13
N PRO A 42 -1.34 14.41 -22.90
CA PRO A 42 -2.17 13.89 -23.98
C PRO A 42 -3.07 14.95 -24.61
N VAL A 43 -3.63 15.85 -23.81
CA VAL A 43 -4.45 16.96 -24.33
C VAL A 43 -3.60 17.86 -25.23
N ILE A 44 -2.39 18.22 -24.82
CA ILE A 44 -1.45 18.97 -25.66
C ILE A 44 -1.14 18.20 -26.94
N GLY A 45 -0.86 16.90 -26.85
CA GLY A 45 -0.58 16.07 -28.02
C GLY A 45 -1.73 16.02 -29.02
N VAL A 46 -2.98 15.91 -28.55
CA VAL A 46 -4.17 15.98 -29.41
C VAL A 46 -4.27 17.34 -30.10
N VAL A 47 -4.06 18.45 -29.37
CA VAL A 47 -4.06 19.80 -29.95
C VAL A 47 -2.99 19.94 -31.04
N LEU A 48 -1.78 19.42 -30.83
CA LEU A 48 -0.72 19.44 -31.83
C LEU A 48 -1.08 18.65 -33.09
N ILE A 49 -1.73 17.48 -32.94
CA ILE A 49 -2.20 16.69 -34.08
C ILE A 49 -3.25 17.47 -34.88
N LEU A 50 -4.18 18.16 -34.21
CA LEU A 50 -5.19 18.97 -34.89
C LEU A 50 -4.57 20.16 -35.64
N ILE A 51 -3.57 20.82 -35.05
CA ILE A 51 -2.81 21.90 -35.70
C ILE A 51 -2.05 21.35 -36.92
N ALA A 52 -1.39 20.20 -36.77
CA ALA A 52 -0.67 19.55 -37.86
C ALA A 52 -1.59 19.20 -39.02
N TRP A 53 -2.76 18.63 -38.73
CA TRP A 53 -3.79 18.33 -39.71
C TRP A 53 -4.26 19.59 -40.43
N TRP A 54 -4.57 20.65 -39.69
CA TRP A 54 -5.06 21.89 -40.28
C TRP A 54 -4.05 22.54 -41.22
N GLN A 55 -2.76 22.55 -40.85
CA GLN A 55 -1.69 23.03 -41.73
C GLN A 55 -1.50 22.13 -42.97
N ALA A 56 -1.47 20.82 -42.79
CA ALA A 56 -1.31 19.87 -43.89
C ALA A 56 -2.47 19.95 -44.90
N ALA A 57 -3.71 20.05 -44.40
CA ALA A 57 -4.92 20.18 -45.21
C ALA A 57 -4.98 21.51 -45.98
N GLY A 58 -4.39 22.57 -45.44
CA GLY A 58 -4.28 23.87 -46.12
C GLY A 58 -3.16 23.95 -47.16
N SER A 59 -2.21 23.00 -47.17
CA SER A 59 -1.05 23.05 -48.06
C SER A 59 -1.36 22.51 -49.46
N LYS A 60 -0.99 23.31 -50.46
CA LYS A 60 -1.11 22.95 -51.89
C LYS A 60 0.04 22.06 -52.38
N TYR A 61 1.15 22.03 -51.64
CA TYR A 61 2.36 21.30 -52.00
C TYR A 61 2.49 20.05 -51.13
N VAL A 62 2.43 18.88 -51.77
CA VAL A 62 2.54 17.58 -51.09
C VAL A 62 3.90 17.42 -50.39
N ALA A 63 4.95 18.03 -50.95
CA ALA A 63 6.30 18.00 -50.35
C ALA A 63 6.34 18.60 -48.93
N ASP A 64 5.52 19.60 -48.65
CA ASP A 64 5.47 20.27 -47.34
C ASP A 64 4.57 19.53 -46.33
N GLN A 65 3.69 18.64 -46.80
CA GLN A 65 2.76 17.89 -45.94
C GLN A 65 3.50 16.88 -45.05
N MET A 66 4.53 16.21 -45.56
CA MET A 66 5.29 15.21 -44.79
C MET A 66 6.01 15.83 -43.57
N PRO A 67 6.78 16.93 -43.68
CA PRO A 67 7.35 17.61 -42.52
C PRO A 67 6.31 18.11 -41.51
N MET A 68 5.17 18.61 -41.97
CA MET A 68 4.09 19.09 -41.09
C MET A 68 3.46 17.94 -40.28
N LEU A 69 3.23 16.80 -40.91
CA LEU A 69 2.70 15.60 -40.25
C LEU A 69 3.72 14.98 -39.29
N ILE A 70 5.01 14.99 -39.61
CA ILE A 70 6.06 14.46 -38.72
C ILE A 70 6.19 15.35 -37.47
N SER A 71 6.29 16.68 -37.66
CA SER A 71 6.56 17.61 -36.56
C SER A 71 5.40 17.73 -35.57
N GLY A 72 4.15 17.77 -36.02
CA GLY A 72 3.00 17.88 -35.12
C GLY A 72 2.26 16.56 -34.87
N GLY A 73 2.23 15.66 -35.86
CA GLY A 73 1.55 14.37 -35.74
C GLY A 73 2.33 13.36 -34.91
N ILE A 74 3.56 13.03 -35.31
CA ILE A 74 4.39 12.03 -34.60
C ILE A 74 4.78 12.53 -33.22
N PHE A 75 5.19 13.79 -33.10
CA PHE A 75 5.50 14.38 -31.80
C PHE A 75 4.27 14.45 -30.89
N GLY A 76 3.11 14.87 -31.41
CA GLY A 76 1.86 14.87 -30.65
C GLY A 76 1.46 13.48 -30.17
N LEU A 77 1.63 12.46 -31.01
CA LEU A 77 1.40 11.07 -30.65
C LEU A 77 2.34 10.58 -29.54
N ALA A 78 3.63 10.94 -29.61
CA ALA A 78 4.59 10.62 -28.56
C ALA A 78 4.19 11.23 -27.21
N LEU A 79 3.72 12.49 -27.19
CA LEU A 79 3.22 13.13 -25.97
C LEU A 79 1.99 12.43 -25.41
N ILE A 80 1.07 11.96 -26.26
CA ILE A 80 -0.10 11.18 -25.85
C ILE A 80 0.35 9.88 -25.17
N ILE A 81 1.26 9.13 -25.78
CA ILE A 81 1.73 7.84 -25.25
C ILE A 81 2.42 8.04 -23.90
N VAL A 82 3.34 8.99 -23.80
CA VAL A 82 4.04 9.30 -22.54
C VAL A 82 3.05 9.76 -21.47
N GLY A 83 2.14 10.66 -21.80
CA GLY A 83 1.12 11.16 -20.88
C GLY A 83 0.20 10.05 -20.36
N LEU A 84 -0.33 9.20 -21.25
CA LEU A 84 -1.13 8.04 -20.86
C LEU A 84 -0.34 7.07 -19.97
N GLY A 85 0.92 6.79 -20.32
CA GLY A 85 1.79 5.93 -19.52
C GLY A 85 1.97 6.46 -18.10
N LEU A 86 2.23 7.76 -17.94
CA LEU A 86 2.32 8.42 -16.63
C LEU A 86 0.96 8.35 -15.91
N PHE A 87 -0.12 8.72 -16.58
CA PHE A 87 -1.47 8.71 -16.00
C PHE A 87 -1.84 7.34 -15.45
N ILE A 88 -1.64 6.27 -16.23
CA ILE A 88 -1.92 4.90 -15.82
C ILE A 88 -1.01 4.52 -14.64
N ARG A 89 0.30 4.75 -14.74
CA ARG A 89 1.27 4.39 -13.70
C ARG A 89 0.94 4.99 -12.34
N PHE A 90 0.57 6.27 -12.30
CA PHE A 90 0.25 6.97 -11.05
C PHE A 90 -1.18 6.70 -10.57
N SER A 91 -2.15 6.60 -11.46
CA SER A 91 -3.54 6.28 -11.10
C SER A 91 -3.65 4.88 -10.49
N LEU A 92 -2.97 3.88 -11.08
CA LEU A 92 -2.94 2.52 -10.54
C LEU A 92 -2.24 2.46 -9.18
N ALA A 93 -1.10 3.16 -9.02
CA ALA A 93 -0.40 3.19 -7.75
C ALA A 93 -1.28 3.76 -6.61
N ARG A 94 -2.02 4.84 -6.90
CA ARG A 94 -2.96 5.44 -5.95
C ARG A 94 -4.10 4.49 -5.59
N LEU A 95 -4.70 3.85 -6.60
CA LEU A 95 -5.76 2.87 -6.40
C LEU A 95 -5.28 1.69 -5.57
N LEU A 96 -4.11 1.10 -5.90
CA LEU A 96 -3.53 -0.03 -5.18
C LEU A 96 -3.18 0.34 -3.73
N ARG A 97 -2.64 1.52 -3.47
CA ARG A 97 -2.37 2.00 -2.10
C ARG A 97 -3.65 2.05 -1.27
N PHE A 98 -4.70 2.68 -1.80
CA PHE A 98 -6.00 2.74 -1.15
C PHE A 98 -6.56 1.33 -0.90
N TRP A 99 -6.49 0.47 -1.90
CA TRP A 99 -7.01 -0.90 -1.83
C TRP A 99 -6.25 -1.77 -0.84
N LEU A 100 -4.92 -1.71 -0.83
CA LEU A 100 -4.08 -2.47 0.09
C LEU A 100 -4.29 -2.02 1.54
N ALA A 101 -4.36 -0.71 1.78
CA ALA A 101 -4.66 -0.19 3.12
C ALA A 101 -6.00 -0.70 3.63
N ARG A 102 -7.03 -0.67 2.76
CA ARG A 102 -8.34 -1.22 3.09
C ARG A 102 -8.28 -2.73 3.34
N LEU A 103 -7.63 -3.48 2.47
CA LEU A 103 -7.51 -4.94 2.59
C LEU A 103 -6.82 -5.34 3.89
N VAL A 104 -5.74 -4.64 4.28
CA VAL A 104 -5.04 -4.89 5.54
C VAL A 104 -5.97 -4.69 6.74
N VAL A 105 -6.77 -3.62 6.75
CA VAL A 105 -7.76 -3.38 7.83
C VAL A 105 -8.81 -4.48 7.87
N GLU A 106 -9.34 -4.87 6.71
CA GLU A 106 -10.35 -5.93 6.60
C GLU A 106 -9.79 -7.29 7.07
N GLN A 107 -8.51 -7.59 6.80
CA GLN A 107 -7.84 -8.82 7.24
C GLN A 107 -7.58 -8.84 8.75
N GLN A 108 -7.18 -7.72 9.36
CA GLN A 108 -7.00 -7.63 10.82
C GLN A 108 -8.27 -8.01 11.57
N ALA A 109 -9.43 -7.49 11.12
CA ALA A 109 -10.72 -7.83 11.72
C ALA A 109 -11.09 -9.32 11.60
N GLN A 110 -10.61 -10.02 10.57
CA GLN A 110 -10.79 -11.47 10.44
C GLN A 110 -9.85 -12.23 11.38
N THR A 111 -8.58 -11.83 11.45
CA THR A 111 -7.60 -12.44 12.36
C THR A 111 -8.03 -12.31 13.81
N ASP A 112 -8.53 -11.14 14.23
CA ASP A 112 -9.01 -10.91 15.60
C ASP A 112 -10.16 -11.86 15.97
N ARG A 113 -11.12 -12.07 15.05
CA ARG A 113 -12.23 -13.01 15.27
C ARG A 113 -11.74 -14.46 15.36
N MET A 114 -10.74 -14.85 14.56
CA MET A 114 -10.15 -16.19 14.65
C MET A 114 -9.41 -16.40 15.96
N VAL A 115 -8.64 -15.41 16.42
CA VAL A 115 -7.93 -15.44 17.70
C VAL A 115 -8.92 -15.53 18.87
N ASP A 116 -9.98 -14.74 18.86
CA ASP A 116 -11.04 -14.77 19.88
C ASP A 116 -11.75 -16.13 19.92
N ALA A 117 -12.10 -16.70 18.76
CA ALA A 117 -12.69 -18.02 18.68
C ALA A 117 -11.76 -19.12 19.24
N LEU A 118 -10.45 -19.04 18.96
CA LEU A 118 -9.46 -19.96 19.53
C LEU A 118 -9.33 -19.80 21.04
N ALA A 119 -9.28 -18.57 21.55
CA ALA A 119 -9.24 -18.30 22.99
C ALA A 119 -10.47 -18.86 23.72
N ARG A 120 -11.65 -18.74 23.10
CA ARG A 120 -12.91 -19.31 23.63
C ARG A 120 -12.91 -20.83 23.64
N ILE A 121 -12.31 -21.48 22.64
CA ILE A 121 -12.14 -22.95 22.63
C ILE A 121 -11.15 -23.37 23.72
N GLU A 122 -10.02 -22.65 23.87
CA GLU A 122 -9.04 -22.94 24.93
C GLU A 122 -9.69 -22.85 26.31
N SER A 123 -10.48 -21.80 26.58
CA SER A 123 -11.18 -21.66 27.86
C SER A 123 -12.16 -22.81 28.11
N ALA A 124 -12.96 -23.19 27.10
CA ALA A 124 -13.91 -24.30 27.24
C ALA A 124 -13.22 -25.65 27.49
N VAL A 125 -12.07 -25.90 26.84
CA VAL A 125 -11.27 -27.11 27.06
C VAL A 125 -10.65 -27.12 28.47
N ARG A 126 -10.16 -25.97 28.94
CA ARG A 126 -9.61 -25.80 30.29
C ARG A 126 -10.65 -26.07 31.37
N ASP A 127 -11.86 -25.53 31.20
CA ASP A 127 -12.98 -25.75 32.14
C ASP A 127 -13.35 -27.24 32.18
N ALA A 128 -13.52 -27.87 31.00
CA ALA A 128 -13.81 -29.30 30.90
C ALA A 128 -12.72 -30.20 31.52
N THR A 129 -11.45 -29.79 31.45
CA THR A 129 -10.33 -30.52 32.08
C THR A 129 -10.32 -30.35 33.60
N THR A 130 -10.71 -29.17 34.10
CA THR A 130 -10.74 -28.87 35.54
C THR A 130 -11.89 -29.61 36.24
N ASP A 131 -12.98 -29.89 35.52
CA ASP A 131 -14.17 -30.59 36.03
C ASP A 131 -14.06 -32.13 35.96
N VAL A 132 -12.90 -32.69 35.59
CA VAL A 132 -12.67 -34.14 35.63
C VAL A 132 -12.29 -34.54 37.07
N PRO A 133 -13.15 -35.23 37.84
CA PRO A 133 -12.77 -35.73 39.16
C PRO A 133 -11.66 -36.77 38.98
N VAL A 134 -10.47 -36.48 39.50
CA VAL A 134 -9.37 -37.45 39.57
C VAL A 134 -9.75 -38.52 40.59
N VAL A 135 -10.48 -39.55 40.16
CA VAL A 135 -10.76 -40.73 40.97
C VAL A 135 -9.48 -41.57 41.01
N VAL A 136 -8.58 -41.25 41.94
CA VAL A 136 -7.43 -42.09 42.25
C VAL A 136 -7.94 -43.37 42.92
N GLN A 137 -8.18 -44.41 42.12
CA GLN A 137 -8.40 -45.76 42.62
C GLN A 137 -7.06 -46.30 43.15
N VAL A 138 -6.75 -46.01 44.43
CA VAL A 138 -5.63 -46.66 45.14
C VAL A 138 -6.01 -48.13 45.35
N ASN A 139 -5.43 -49.02 44.55
CA ASN A 139 -5.69 -50.45 44.67
C ASN A 139 -4.90 -51.05 45.84
N GLU A 140 -5.56 -51.20 46.99
CA GLU A 140 -4.99 -51.68 48.26
C GLU A 140 -4.99 -53.23 48.39
N LYS A 141 -5.23 -53.99 47.32
CA LYS A 141 -5.30 -55.46 47.37
C LYS A 141 -4.10 -56.13 46.69
N SER A 142 -2.94 -56.14 47.36
CA SER A 142 -1.87 -57.08 47.03
C SER A 142 -1.09 -57.62 48.24
N ASP A 143 -1.59 -57.46 49.47
CA ASP A 143 -0.99 -58.05 50.68
C ASP A 143 -1.99 -58.93 51.44
N ALA A 144 -2.60 -59.90 50.76
CA ALA A 144 -3.38 -60.94 51.43
C ALA A 144 -3.54 -62.18 50.55
N LYS A 145 -2.44 -62.90 50.32
CA LYS A 145 -2.49 -64.35 50.08
C LYS A 145 -1.14 -64.96 50.39
N ALA A 146 -1.02 -65.33 51.67
CA ALA A 146 -0.26 -66.48 52.14
C ALA A 146 -0.79 -67.78 51.49
#